data_AF-A0A3D5PYQ6-F1
#
_entry.id   AF-A0A3D5PYQ6-F1
#
_cell.length_a   1.000
_cell.length_b   1.000
_cell.length_c   1.000
_cell.angle_alpha   90.00
_cell.angle_beta   90.00
_cell.angle_gamma   90.00
#
_symmetry.space_group_name_H-M   'P 1'
#
loop_
_entity.id
_entity.type
_entity.pdbx_description
1 polymer ?
#
loop_
_entity_poly.entity_id
_entity_poly.type
_entity_poly.pdbx_seq_one_letter_code
_entity_poly.pdbx_strand_id
1 'polypeptide(L)'
;MSLSEDQLLGYLAFKIADARFSRPLSELETRDLEAVVAQARCQYELKVLAAPESRNISIPEATVNDAWLRVKARHDSHREFDSALAQLDMSPESYRQARDKIIDFLADARRSRAQRQWIKQL
;
A
#
# COMPACT_ATOMS: atom_id res chain seq x y z
N MET A 1 24.95 7.98 4.52
CA MET A 1 24.48 7.18 3.38
C MET A 1 23.10 6.65 3.72
N SER A 2 22.07 6.95 2.93
CA SER A 2 20.78 6.26 3.05
C SER A 2 20.86 4.91 2.33
N LEU A 3 20.30 3.87 2.92
CA LEU A 3 20.12 2.60 2.22
C LEU A 3 19.15 2.79 1.04
N SER A 4 19.40 2.11 -0.09
CA SER A 4 18.44 2.09 -1.19
C SER A 4 17.20 1.26 -0.84
N GLU A 5 16.11 1.47 -1.56
CA GLU A 5 14.89 0.66 -1.43
C GLU A 5 15.19 -0.84 -1.59
N ASP A 6 15.96 -1.21 -2.62
CA ASP A 6 16.35 -2.61 -2.86
C ASP A 6 17.14 -3.22 -1.69
N GLN A 7 18.01 -2.43 -1.05
CA GLN A 7 18.76 -2.89 0.12
C GLN A 7 17.85 -3.11 1.34
N LEU A 8 16.85 -2.23 1.54
CA LEU A 8 15.87 -2.36 2.62
C LEU A 8 14.92 -3.54 2.38
N LEU A 9 14.48 -3.74 1.13
CA LEU A 9 13.67 -4.89 0.72
C LEU A 9 14.44 -6.20 0.90
N GLY A 10 15.71 -6.24 0.49
CA GLY A 10 16.59 -7.38 0.71
C GLY A 10 16.74 -7.71 2.19
N TYR A 11 17.01 -6.72 3.04
CA TYR A 11 17.08 -6.92 4.49
C TYR A 11 15.78 -7.49 5.08
N LEU A 12 14.62 -6.95 4.67
CA LEU A 12 13.32 -7.46 5.13
C LEU A 12 13.07 -8.89 4.65
N ALA A 13 13.43 -9.20 3.39
CA ALA A 13 13.32 -10.54 2.84
C ALA A 13 14.18 -11.54 3.63
N PHE A 14 15.43 -11.19 3.96
CA PHE A 14 16.29 -12.03 4.81
C PHE A 14 15.66 -12.28 6.18
N LYS A 15 15.16 -11.22 6.83
CA LYS A 15 14.52 -11.35 8.15
C LYS A 15 13.26 -12.21 8.11
N ILE A 16 12.46 -12.10 7.05
CA ILE A 16 11.23 -12.89 6.89
C ILE A 16 11.56 -14.35 6.59
N ALA A 17 12.54 -14.62 5.72
CA ALA A 17 13.01 -15.97 5.42
C ALA A 17 13.51 -16.70 6.68
N ASP A 18 14.35 -16.02 7.47
CA ASP A 18 14.86 -16.55 8.74
C ASP A 18 13.73 -16.82 9.75
N ALA A 19 12.83 -15.85 9.94
CA ALA A 19 11.72 -15.98 10.89
C ALA A 19 10.67 -17.04 10.50
N ARG A 20 10.46 -17.27 9.21
CA ARG A 20 9.37 -18.14 8.71
C ARG A 20 9.84 -19.54 8.34
N PHE A 21 11.05 -19.67 7.81
CA PHE A 21 11.56 -20.93 7.26
C PHE A 21 12.85 -21.40 7.94
N SER A 22 13.49 -20.57 8.78
CA SER A 22 14.81 -20.83 9.38
C SER A 22 15.87 -21.24 8.35
N ARG A 23 15.74 -20.70 7.13
CA ARG A 23 16.60 -21.02 5.98
C ARG A 23 17.03 -19.74 5.27
N PRO A 24 18.22 -19.75 4.65
CA PRO A 24 18.65 -18.64 3.82
C PRO A 24 17.79 -18.52 2.56
N LEU A 25 17.68 -17.29 2.02
CA LEU A 25 16.89 -17.00 0.81
C LEU A 25 17.29 -17.87 -0.39
N SER A 26 18.56 -18.27 -0.48
CA SER A 26 19.10 -19.12 -1.55
C SER A 26 18.62 -20.57 -1.51
N GLU A 27 18.08 -21.04 -0.38
CA GLU A 27 17.56 -22.39 -0.18
C GLU A 27 16.03 -22.45 -0.21
N LEU A 28 15.37 -21.31 -0.45
CA LEU A 28 13.92 -21.27 -0.63
C LEU A 28 13.55 -21.68 -2.06
N GLU A 29 12.52 -22.50 -2.16
CA GLU A 29 11.87 -22.78 -3.44
C GLU A 29 11.27 -21.49 -4.03
N THR A 30 11.15 -21.42 -5.35
CA THR A 30 10.69 -20.22 -6.07
C THR A 30 9.39 -19.65 -5.51
N ARG A 31 8.43 -20.51 -5.17
CA ARG A 31 7.14 -20.09 -4.59
C ARG A 31 7.28 -19.45 -3.21
N ASP A 32 8.15 -19.99 -2.37
CA ASP A 32 8.37 -19.46 -1.01
C ASP A 32 9.18 -18.16 -1.07
N LEU A 33 10.14 -18.08 -2.00
CA LEU A 33 10.89 -16.86 -2.27
C LEU A 33 9.97 -15.72 -2.73
N GLU A 34 9.06 -15.98 -3.68
CA GLU A 34 8.07 -15.00 -4.12
C GLU A 34 7.20 -14.50 -2.96
N ALA A 35 6.74 -15.40 -2.09
CA ALA A 35 5.94 -15.04 -0.92
C ALA A 35 6.74 -14.16 0.07
N VAL A 36 8.01 -14.48 0.32
CA VAL A 36 8.89 -13.69 1.18
C VAL A 36 9.12 -12.29 0.61
N VAL A 37 9.40 -12.19 -0.70
CA VAL A 37 9.63 -10.90 -1.37
C VAL A 37 8.35 -10.05 -1.37
N ALA A 38 7.19 -10.64 -1.66
CA ALA A 38 5.91 -9.94 -1.58
C ALA A 38 5.64 -9.42 -0.16
N GLN A 39 5.90 -10.24 0.86
CA GLN A 39 5.74 -9.83 2.26
C GLN A 39 6.73 -8.74 2.66
N ALA A 40 7.97 -8.78 2.18
CA ALA A 40 8.97 -7.74 2.39
C ALA A 40 8.52 -6.39 1.81
N ARG A 41 7.98 -6.40 0.59
CA ARG A 41 7.39 -5.20 -0.05
C ARG A 41 6.23 -4.62 0.77
N CYS A 42 5.26 -5.45 1.16
CA CYS A 42 4.16 -4.99 2.02
C CYS A 42 4.65 -4.37 3.33
N GLN A 43 5.64 -4.98 3.99
CA GLN A 43 6.21 -4.42 5.22
C GLN A 43 6.95 -3.09 4.99
N TYR A 44 7.67 -2.97 3.89
CA TYR A 44 8.35 -1.74 3.51
C TYR A 44 7.35 -0.61 3.26
N GLU A 45 6.32 -0.85 2.45
CA GLU A 45 5.24 0.13 2.18
C GLU A 45 4.55 0.59 3.46
N LEU A 46 4.23 -0.33 4.37
CA LEU A 46 3.65 0.02 5.67
C LEU A 46 4.57 0.89 6.53
N LYS A 47 5.89 0.69 6.44
CA LYS A 47 6.88 1.53 7.12
C LYS A 47 6.98 2.91 6.48
N VAL A 48 6.96 2.99 5.15
CA VAL A 48 6.90 4.28 4.41
C VAL A 48 5.65 5.03 4.83
N LEU A 49 4.48 4.40 4.84
CA LEU A 49 3.22 5.01 5.30
C LEU A 49 3.22 5.37 6.79
N ALA A 50 4.11 4.77 7.60
CA ALA A 50 4.26 5.08 9.02
C ALA A 50 5.31 6.17 9.32
N ALA A 51 6.13 6.51 8.34
CA ALA A 51 7.18 7.50 8.49
C ALA A 51 6.60 8.88 8.89
N PRO A 52 7.27 9.64 9.77
CA PRO A 52 6.83 10.98 10.17
C PRO A 52 6.62 11.93 8.97
N GLU A 53 7.46 11.82 7.95
CA GLU A 53 7.44 12.62 6.72
C GLU A 53 6.13 12.42 5.95
N SER A 54 5.62 11.19 5.94
CA SER A 54 4.33 10.82 5.32
C SER A 54 3.13 11.48 6.01
N ARG A 55 3.31 12.02 7.22
CA ARG A 55 2.24 12.68 7.98
C ARG A 55 1.99 14.12 7.56
N ASN A 56 2.76 14.71 6.67
CA ASN A 56 2.48 16.06 6.17
C ASN A 56 2.00 16.05 4.72
N ILE A 57 1.90 14.87 4.11
CA ILE A 57 1.32 14.72 2.78
C ILE A 57 -0.19 14.86 2.91
N SER A 58 -0.74 15.86 2.21
CA SER A 58 -2.17 16.06 2.00
C SER A 58 -2.42 15.94 0.50
N ILE A 59 -3.33 15.07 0.11
CA ILE A 59 -3.69 14.89 -1.30
C ILE A 59 -4.99 15.68 -1.54
N PRO A 60 -4.97 16.75 -2.35
CA PRO A 60 -6.17 17.52 -2.66
C PRO A 60 -7.22 16.66 -3.36
N GLU A 61 -8.51 16.90 -3.09
CA GLU A 61 -9.61 16.16 -3.70
C GLU A 61 -9.57 16.23 -5.24
N ALA A 62 -9.18 17.39 -5.78
CA ALA A 62 -8.98 17.58 -7.23
C ALA A 62 -7.96 16.58 -7.80
N THR A 63 -6.82 16.38 -7.15
CA THR A 63 -5.80 15.40 -7.59
C THR A 63 -6.35 13.97 -7.60
N VAL A 64 -7.23 13.66 -6.66
CA VAL A 64 -7.86 12.33 -6.61
C VAL A 64 -8.93 12.18 -7.70
N ASN A 65 -9.70 13.23 -7.98
CA ASN A 65 -10.67 13.22 -9.08
C ASN A 65 -9.97 13.13 -10.45
N ASP A 66 -8.83 13.78 -10.62
CA ASP A 66 -7.99 13.63 -11.80
C ASP A 66 -7.42 12.21 -11.93
N ALA A 67 -7.05 11.57 -10.81
CA ALA A 67 -6.66 10.17 -10.81
C ALA A 67 -7.82 9.25 -11.24
N TRP A 68 -9.04 9.51 -10.77
CA TRP A 68 -10.25 8.79 -11.20
C TRP A 68 -10.51 8.94 -12.70
N LEU A 69 -10.45 10.17 -13.22
CA LEU A 69 -10.62 10.41 -14.65
C LEU A 69 -9.54 9.72 -15.48
N ARG A 70 -8.28 9.71 -15.01
CA ARG A 70 -7.19 8.98 -15.65
C ARG A 70 -7.42 7.47 -15.65
N VAL A 71 -7.94 6.88 -14.57
CA VAL A 71 -8.29 5.46 -14.53
C VAL A 71 -9.39 5.16 -15.54
N LYS A 72 -10.45 5.98 -15.57
CA LYS A 72 -11.54 5.84 -16.54
C LYS A 72 -11.05 5.96 -17.99
N ALA A 73 -10.12 6.88 -18.26
CA ALA A 73 -9.55 7.13 -19.58
C ALA A 73 -8.62 6.01 -20.10
N ARG A 74 -8.22 5.04 -19.25
CA ARG A 74 -7.48 3.85 -19.72
C ARG A 74 -8.35 2.85 -20.46
N HIS A 75 -9.67 3.02 -20.40
CA HIS A 75 -10.64 2.19 -21.10
C HIS A 75 -11.17 2.97 -22.30
N ASP A 76 -11.25 2.31 -23.45
CA ASP A 76 -11.60 2.98 -24.72
C ASP A 76 -13.06 3.44 -24.74
N SER A 77 -13.90 2.84 -23.89
CA SER A 77 -15.29 3.23 -23.73
C SER A 77 -15.78 3.12 -22.29
N HIS A 78 -16.84 3.87 -21.99
CA HIS A 78 -17.52 3.76 -20.70
C HIS A 78 -18.04 2.34 -20.45
N ARG A 79 -18.46 1.64 -21.52
CA ARG A 79 -18.97 0.28 -21.47
C ARG A 79 -17.90 -0.74 -21.08
N GLU A 80 -16.67 -0.57 -21.55
CA GLU A 80 -15.53 -1.41 -21.16
C GLU A 80 -15.16 -1.18 -19.69
N PHE A 81 -15.17 0.07 -19.25
CA PHE A 81 -14.95 0.39 -17.84
C PHE A 81 -16.01 -0.25 -16.94
N ASP A 82 -17.28 -0.14 -17.31
CA ASP A 82 -18.38 -0.73 -16.54
C ASP A 82 -18.31 -2.26 -16.56
N SER A 83 -17.89 -2.86 -17.67
CA SER A 83 -17.66 -4.31 -17.76
C SER A 83 -16.48 -4.76 -16.90
N ALA A 84 -15.40 -3.98 -16.83
CA ALA A 84 -14.25 -4.25 -15.96
C ALA A 84 -14.64 -4.14 -14.47
N LEU A 85 -15.47 -3.16 -14.11
CA LEU A 85 -16.02 -3.07 -12.76
C LEU A 85 -16.97 -4.24 -12.44
N ALA A 86 -17.81 -4.65 -13.40
CA ALA A 86 -18.72 -5.77 -13.23
C ALA A 86 -17.98 -7.11 -13.03
N GLN A 87 -16.80 -7.30 -13.65
CA GLN A 87 -15.95 -8.48 -13.39
C GLN A 87 -15.44 -8.55 -11.95
N LEU A 88 -15.42 -7.42 -11.24
CA LEU A 88 -15.01 -7.31 -9.84
C LEU A 88 -16.22 -7.25 -8.89
N ASP A 89 -17.45 -7.49 -9.40
CA ASP A 89 -18.71 -7.27 -8.68
C ASP A 89 -18.84 -5.85 -8.10
N MET A 90 -18.26 -4.86 -8.79
CA MET A 90 -18.28 -3.46 -8.40
C MET A 90 -19.14 -2.61 -9.34
N SER A 91 -19.76 -1.57 -8.78
CA SER A 91 -20.39 -0.50 -9.54
C SER A 91 -19.51 0.76 -9.47
N PRO A 92 -19.69 1.74 -10.37
CA PRO A 92 -18.98 3.02 -10.27
C PRO A 92 -19.22 3.76 -8.95
N GLU A 93 -20.37 3.52 -8.31
CA GLU A 93 -20.71 4.07 -7.00
C GLU A 93 -20.00 3.30 -5.87
N SER A 94 -20.01 1.96 -5.89
CA SER A 94 -19.31 1.17 -4.87
C SER A 94 -17.79 1.33 -4.96
N TYR A 95 -17.23 1.58 -6.14
CA TYR A 95 -15.83 1.97 -6.32
C TYR A 95 -15.52 3.30 -5.63
N ARG A 96 -16.37 4.32 -5.82
CA ARG A 96 -16.23 5.61 -5.13
C ARG A 96 -16.36 5.46 -3.61
N GLN A 97 -17.35 4.71 -3.13
CA GLN A 97 -17.52 4.45 -1.70
C GLN A 97 -16.35 3.66 -1.09
N ALA A 98 -15.82 2.66 -1.79
CA ALA A 98 -14.65 1.90 -1.34
C ALA A 98 -13.42 2.81 -1.22
N ARG A 99 -13.23 3.71 -2.20
CA ARG A 99 -12.19 4.73 -2.17
C ARG A 99 -12.33 5.65 -0.94
N ASP A 100 -13.52 6.19 -0.69
CA ASP A 100 -13.72 7.13 0.43
C ASP A 100 -13.47 6.44 1.77
N LYS A 101 -13.93 5.20 1.94
CA LYS A 101 -13.61 4.39 3.13
C LYS A 101 -12.12 4.14 3.32
N ILE A 102 -11.36 3.94 2.23
CA ILE A 102 -9.90 3.78 2.30
C ILE A 102 -9.26 5.11 2.72
N ILE A 103 -9.70 6.25 2.18
CA ILE A 103 -9.20 7.57 2.57
C ILE A 103 -9.46 7.82 4.06
N ASP A 104 -10.67 7.57 4.53
CA ASP A 104 -11.05 7.72 5.95
C ASP A 104 -10.22 6.80 6.85
N PHE A 105 -10.06 5.53 6.47
CA PHE A 105 -9.22 4.58 7.21
C PHE A 105 -7.77 5.07 7.32
N LEU A 106 -7.20 5.59 6.22
CA LEU A 106 -5.84 6.14 6.22
C LEU A 106 -5.73 7.40 7.09
N ALA A 107 -6.76 8.26 7.09
CA ALA A 107 -6.85 9.42 7.97
C ALA A 107 -6.94 9.01 9.45
N ASP A 108 -7.72 7.98 9.78
CA ASP A 108 -7.87 7.45 11.15
C ASP A 108 -6.62 6.77 11.67
N ALA A 109 -5.96 5.97 10.83
CA ALA A 109 -4.66 5.38 11.15
C ALA A 109 -3.62 6.47 11.46
N ARG A 110 -3.66 7.59 10.72
CA ARG A 110 -2.81 8.76 10.97
C ARG A 110 -3.16 9.44 12.29
N ARG A 111 -4.44 9.71 12.58
CA ARG A 111 -4.89 10.28 13.86
C ARG A 111 -4.45 9.44 15.06
N SER A 112 -4.66 8.13 14.99
CA SER A 112 -4.28 7.17 16.04
C SER A 112 -2.78 7.09 16.31
N ARG A 113 -1.93 7.35 15.30
CA ARG A 113 -0.48 7.42 15.46
C ARG A 113 -0.02 8.74 16.06
N ALA A 114 -0.64 9.86 15.66
CA ALA A 114 -0.36 11.18 16.22
C ALA A 114 -0.69 11.22 17.73
N GLN A 115 -1.84 10.69 18.13
CA GLN A 115 -2.24 10.58 19.53
C GLN A 115 -1.24 9.75 20.35
N ARG A 116 -0.82 8.59 19.84
CA ARG A 116 0.18 7.74 20.52
C ARG A 116 1.54 8.40 20.68
N GLN A 117 1.92 9.30 19.77
CA GLN A 117 3.16 10.06 19.93
C GLN A 117 3.03 11.18 20.95
N TRP A 118 1.92 11.90 20.97
CA TRP A 118 1.65 12.92 21.99
C TRP A 118 1.69 12.33 23.40
N ILE A 119 1.08 11.15 23.61
CA ILE A 119 1.13 10.43 24.90
C ILE A 119 2.56 10.06 25.31
N LYS A 120 3.45 9.74 24.37
CA LYS A 120 4.86 9.42 24.67
C LYS A 120 5.72 10.65 24.98
N GLN A 121 5.20 11.85 24.74
CA GLN A 121 5.87 13.13 25.00
C GLN A 121 5.38 13.81 26.27
N LEU A 122 4.36 13.25 26.93
CA LEU A 122 3.94 13.57 28.30
C LEU A 122 4.78 12.79 29.31
#